data_AF-A0A8I6TBP1-F1
#
_entry.id   AF-A0A8I6TBP1-F1
#
_cell.length_a   1.000
_cell.length_b   1.000
_cell.length_c   1.000
_cell.angle_alpha   90.00
_cell.angle_beta   90.00
_cell.angle_gamma   90.00
#
_symmetry.space_group_name_H-M   'P 1'
#
loop_
_entity.id
_entity.type
_entity.pdbx_description
1 polymer ?
#
loop_
_entity_poly.entity_id
_entity_poly.type
_entity_poly.pdbx_seq_one_letter_code
_entity_poly.pdbx_strand_id
1 'polypeptide(L)'
;MEIEAVLTSLFLITNTFAAPQSLDPQYDGFELVSSSVNLLGHYDSSYLEIESRMNDCSGTTRVKCYNETAVSLCTTGGQRIIPCQGLTPKCNPVLNVCVSGRVVLRAAEFTCPAQDGYYPDLMSCRKYYFCAKGKAKEYNCDVTDVYDPKTRSCVRHLGNQCYRFQCIGKQGRFTPYPGEPNIYAICSGNQPVELFRCPDGLGMNEREQNCKPLCEKEGLIKDQTSCQKYHECTRLLTGFRVRDGECPAGSWFNPTFGQCRMLEDEKDCPEAFYPEEDNNSTTPEFPETTEMTPKTTSTTETPEEEDSEGEIDETFEATRTKQRV
;
A
#
# COMPACT_ATOMS: atom_id res chain seq x y z
N MET A 1 16.92 68.41 37.16
CA MET A 1 16.04 67.83 36.13
C MET A 1 15.83 66.36 36.54
N GLU A 2 15.05 66.00 37.56
CA GLU A 2 13.66 66.36 37.94
C GLU A 2 12.68 66.15 36.76
N ILE A 3 11.55 65.41 36.81
CA ILE A 3 10.70 64.85 37.90
C ILE A 3 9.75 63.76 37.31
N GLU A 4 9.16 62.92 38.19
CA GLU A 4 8.11 61.90 37.99
C GLU A 4 6.64 62.41 37.76
N ALA A 5 5.72 61.43 37.53
CA ALA A 5 4.25 61.42 37.75
C ALA A 5 3.36 62.20 36.74
N VAL A 6 2.16 61.78 36.32
CA VAL A 6 0.86 61.54 37.02
C VAL A 6 -0.08 60.77 36.04
N LEU A 7 -0.66 59.58 36.34
CA LEU A 7 -1.98 59.25 36.95
C LEU A 7 -3.29 59.75 36.26
N THR A 8 -4.20 58.79 36.06
CA THR A 8 -5.68 58.83 35.91
C THR A 8 -6.37 59.25 34.60
N SER A 9 -7.19 58.33 34.05
CA SER A 9 -8.62 58.54 33.77
C SER A 9 -9.34 57.23 33.40
N LEU A 10 -10.57 57.13 33.90
CA LEU A 10 -11.50 56.00 33.92
C LEU A 10 -11.92 55.52 32.51
N PHE A 11 -12.27 54.25 32.37
CA PHE A 11 -13.58 53.84 31.82
C PHE A 11 -13.91 52.39 32.24
N LEU A 12 -14.85 52.28 33.18
CA LEU A 12 -15.65 51.09 33.44
C LEU A 12 -16.67 50.97 32.30
N ILE A 13 -16.74 49.82 31.61
CA ILE A 13 -18.02 49.31 31.09
C ILE A 13 -18.03 47.79 31.32
N THR A 14 -18.72 47.40 32.38
CA THR A 14 -19.34 46.09 32.53
C THR A 14 -20.41 45.92 31.46
N ASN A 15 -20.41 44.82 30.72
CA ASN A 15 -21.59 44.40 29.96
C ASN A 15 -21.87 42.91 30.20
N THR A 16 -22.74 42.69 31.17
CA THR A 16 -23.57 41.49 31.35
C THR A 16 -24.79 41.60 30.44
N PHE A 17 -24.98 40.71 29.47
CA PHE A 17 -26.30 40.35 28.90
C PHE A 17 -26.13 38.96 28.25
N ALA A 18 -26.59 37.89 28.91
CA ALA A 18 -27.95 37.35 28.88
C ALA A 18 -28.21 36.45 27.66
N ALA A 19 -28.34 35.15 27.93
CA ALA A 19 -28.89 34.14 27.02
C ALA A 19 -30.40 34.35 26.84
N PRO A 20 -30.98 33.92 25.70
CA PRO A 20 -32.38 33.55 25.65
C PRO A 20 -32.58 32.05 25.40
N GLN A 21 -33.65 31.57 26.02
CA GLN A 21 -34.11 30.20 26.14
C GLN A 21 -34.92 29.72 24.92
N SER A 22 -35.05 28.39 24.87
CA SER A 22 -35.99 27.52 24.16
C SER A 22 -37.34 28.09 23.70
N LEU A 23 -37.75 27.72 22.48
CA LEU A 23 -39.15 27.51 22.10
C LEU A 23 -39.25 26.35 21.09
N ASP A 24 -39.97 25.29 21.48
CA ASP A 24 -40.53 24.26 20.59
C ASP A 24 -41.56 24.86 19.63
N PRO A 25 -41.87 24.16 18.52
CA PRO A 25 -43.28 23.89 18.29
C PRO A 25 -43.55 22.44 17.83
N GLN A 26 -44.50 21.86 18.55
CA GLN A 26 -45.31 20.69 18.20
C GLN A 26 -46.40 21.15 17.21
N TYR A 27 -46.65 20.41 16.11
CA TYR A 27 -48.00 20.05 15.64
C TYR A 27 -48.02 19.24 14.33
N ASP A 28 -48.78 18.15 14.40
CA ASP A 28 -49.67 17.48 13.44
C ASP A 28 -49.21 16.96 12.07
N GLY A 29 -49.44 15.65 11.93
CA GLY A 29 -49.54 14.96 10.65
C GLY A 29 -50.86 15.21 9.95
N PHE A 30 -50.89 14.90 8.66
CA PHE A 30 -52.12 14.70 7.91
C PHE A 30 -51.96 13.58 6.89
N GLU A 31 -52.97 12.71 6.90
CA GLU A 31 -53.15 11.53 6.07
C GLU A 31 -53.33 11.83 4.58
N LEU A 32 -53.06 10.78 3.81
CA LEU A 32 -53.31 10.60 2.39
C LEU A 32 -54.80 10.74 2.06
N VAL A 33 -55.13 11.53 1.03
CA VAL A 33 -56.40 11.39 0.31
C VAL A 33 -56.12 11.25 -1.18
N SER A 34 -56.40 10.05 -1.67
CA SER A 34 -56.58 9.69 -3.07
C SER A 34 -57.79 10.40 -3.65
N SER A 35 -57.64 11.04 -4.81
CA SER A 35 -58.76 11.24 -5.73
C SER A 35 -58.29 11.27 -7.18
N SER A 36 -58.87 10.37 -7.97
CA SER A 36 -58.73 10.24 -9.41
C SER A 36 -59.76 11.10 -10.14
N VAL A 37 -59.32 11.99 -11.05
CA VAL A 37 -60.18 12.53 -12.12
C VAL A 37 -59.34 12.68 -13.40
N ASN A 38 -59.73 11.93 -14.42
CA ASN A 38 -59.25 12.03 -15.80
C ASN A 38 -59.79 13.31 -16.46
N LEU A 39 -58.93 14.07 -17.15
CA LEU A 39 -59.32 14.94 -18.26
C LEU A 39 -58.19 14.97 -19.29
N LEU A 40 -58.54 14.62 -20.54
CA LEU A 40 -57.70 14.60 -21.73
C LEU A 40 -57.16 16.00 -22.05
N GLY A 41 -55.86 16.10 -22.30
CA GLY A 41 -55.21 17.31 -22.79
C GLY A 41 -53.78 17.02 -23.21
N HIS A 42 -53.51 17.21 -24.51
CA HIS A 42 -52.24 17.06 -25.23
C HIS A 42 -50.96 17.31 -24.39
N TYR A 43 -50.04 16.34 -24.40
CA TYR A 43 -48.62 16.60 -24.20
C TYR A 43 -47.77 15.78 -25.16
N ASP A 44 -46.83 16.48 -25.77
CA ASP A 44 -46.01 16.06 -26.90
C ASP A 44 -45.11 14.87 -26.54
N SER A 45 -44.88 14.01 -27.54
CA SER A 45 -44.10 12.79 -27.43
C SER A 45 -42.61 13.13 -27.43
N SER A 46 -42.04 13.36 -26.25
CA SER A 46 -40.58 13.36 -26.02
C SER A 46 -40.22 12.48 -24.83
N TYR A 47 -40.68 11.23 -24.86
CA TYR A 47 -40.17 10.16 -24.01
C TYR A 47 -39.45 9.15 -24.89
N LEU A 48 -38.18 9.43 -25.19
CA LEU A 48 -37.10 8.50 -25.58
C LEU A 48 -35.92 9.33 -26.11
N GLU A 49 -35.07 9.79 -25.20
CA GLU A 49 -33.63 10.06 -25.44
C GLU A 49 -32.97 10.50 -24.13
N ILE A 50 -32.76 9.55 -23.21
CA ILE A 50 -31.80 9.70 -22.11
C ILE A 50 -30.78 8.57 -22.19
N GLU A 51 -30.13 8.45 -23.35
CA GLU A 51 -29.05 7.46 -23.56
C GLU A 51 -27.81 8.06 -24.25
N SER A 52 -27.53 9.35 -24.05
CA SER A 52 -26.45 10.02 -24.79
C SER A 52 -25.60 11.04 -24.04
N ARG A 53 -25.42 10.93 -22.71
CA ARG A 53 -24.51 11.84 -21.98
C ARG A 53 -23.64 11.21 -20.87
N MET A 54 -22.78 10.26 -21.23
CA MET A 54 -21.65 9.87 -20.37
C MET A 54 -20.35 9.47 -21.13
N ASN A 55 -20.16 9.93 -22.37
CA ASN A 55 -18.98 9.62 -23.20
C ASN A 55 -18.13 10.84 -23.54
N ASP A 56 -17.91 11.75 -22.57
CA ASP A 56 -17.08 12.91 -22.83
C ASP A 56 -15.70 12.81 -22.16
N CYS A 57 -14.72 12.42 -22.98
CA CYS A 57 -13.29 12.46 -22.67
C CYS A 57 -12.71 13.89 -22.70
N SER A 58 -13.55 14.92 -22.75
CA SER A 58 -13.16 16.34 -22.80
C SER A 58 -12.71 16.92 -21.45
N GLY A 59 -11.96 16.17 -20.62
CA GLY A 59 -11.52 16.62 -19.30
C GLY A 59 -10.19 16.01 -18.82
N THR A 60 -9.64 16.60 -17.75
CA THR A 60 -8.34 16.26 -17.15
C THR A 60 -8.31 14.94 -16.35
N THR A 61 -9.47 14.34 -16.08
CA THR A 61 -9.60 13.04 -15.41
C THR A 61 -9.67 11.93 -16.45
N ARG A 62 -8.64 11.08 -16.49
CA ARG A 62 -8.55 9.99 -17.48
C ARG A 62 -9.47 8.80 -17.18
N VAL A 63 -10.13 8.74 -16.02
CA VAL A 63 -11.03 7.63 -15.65
C VAL A 63 -12.36 8.18 -15.11
N LYS A 64 -13.49 7.70 -15.63
CA LYS A 64 -14.85 8.02 -15.17
C LYS A 64 -15.71 6.76 -15.03
N CYS A 65 -16.76 6.76 -14.22
CA CYS A 65 -17.74 5.66 -14.31
C CYS A 65 -18.49 5.72 -15.65
N TYR A 66 -18.47 4.62 -16.39
CA TYR A 66 -19.25 4.44 -17.61
C TYR A 66 -20.67 3.98 -17.27
N ASN A 67 -20.80 3.02 -16.35
CA ASN A 67 -22.04 2.58 -15.74
C ASN A 67 -21.78 2.04 -14.32
N GLU A 68 -22.78 1.45 -13.67
CA GLU A 68 -22.66 0.92 -12.30
C GLU A 68 -21.62 -0.21 -12.14
N THR A 69 -21.14 -0.78 -13.23
CA THR A 69 -20.25 -1.95 -13.26
C THR A 69 -19.02 -1.75 -14.15
N ALA A 70 -18.73 -0.54 -14.60
CA ALA A 70 -17.59 -0.28 -15.47
C ALA A 70 -17.09 1.16 -15.38
N VAL A 71 -15.78 1.33 -15.55
CA VAL A 71 -15.13 2.64 -15.74
C VAL A 71 -14.72 2.84 -17.19
N SER A 72 -14.75 4.08 -17.67
CA SER A 72 -14.19 4.54 -18.93
C SER A 72 -12.80 5.14 -18.71
N LEU A 73 -11.79 4.58 -19.37
CA LEU A 73 -10.43 5.10 -19.45
C LEU A 73 -10.25 5.88 -20.77
N CYS A 74 -10.04 7.18 -20.67
CA CYS A 74 -9.74 8.05 -21.81
C CYS A 74 -8.24 8.02 -22.12
N THR A 75 -7.91 7.54 -23.31
CA THR A 75 -6.55 7.51 -23.88
C THR A 75 -6.47 8.44 -25.09
N THR A 76 -5.26 8.72 -25.58
CA THR A 76 -5.05 9.50 -26.81
C THR A 76 -5.65 8.85 -28.06
N GLY A 77 -5.95 7.55 -28.01
CA GLY A 77 -6.62 6.79 -29.07
C GLY A 77 -8.12 6.54 -28.84
N GLY A 78 -8.75 7.20 -27.85
CA GLY A 78 -10.18 7.06 -27.54
C GLY A 78 -10.47 6.47 -26.16
N GLN A 79 -11.73 6.07 -25.96
CA GLN A 79 -12.27 5.57 -24.69
C GLN A 79 -12.20 4.03 -24.63
N ARG A 80 -11.60 3.48 -23.57
CA ARG A 80 -11.63 2.05 -23.25
C ARG A 80 -12.55 1.81 -22.06
N ILE A 81 -13.48 0.86 -22.17
CA ILE A 81 -14.37 0.48 -21.07
C ILE A 81 -13.75 -0.69 -20.33
N ILE A 82 -13.53 -0.52 -19.02
CA ILE A 82 -12.97 -1.54 -18.13
C ILE A 82 -14.09 -1.99 -17.19
N PRO A 83 -14.53 -3.26 -17.27
CA PRO A 83 -15.54 -3.79 -16.36
C PRO A 83 -14.97 -3.92 -14.94
N CYS A 84 -15.76 -3.52 -13.96
CA CYS A 84 -15.56 -3.77 -12.56
C CYS A 84 -15.85 -5.25 -12.28
N GLN A 85 -14.83 -6.00 -11.84
CA GLN A 85 -14.91 -7.45 -11.66
C GLN A 85 -14.29 -7.89 -10.34
N GLY A 86 -14.58 -9.14 -9.92
CA GLY A 86 -14.03 -9.72 -8.70
C GLY A 86 -14.56 -9.06 -7.43
N LEU A 87 -13.65 -8.62 -6.55
CA LEU A 87 -13.97 -8.06 -5.24
C LEU A 87 -14.52 -6.62 -5.31
N THR A 88 -14.37 -5.94 -6.45
CA THR A 88 -14.83 -4.57 -6.67
C THR A 88 -15.84 -4.47 -7.82
N PRO A 89 -17.02 -5.13 -7.76
CA PRO A 89 -17.93 -5.24 -8.91
C PRO A 89 -18.73 -3.96 -9.23
N LYS A 90 -18.64 -2.90 -8.42
CA LYS A 90 -19.45 -1.69 -8.61
C LYS A 90 -18.60 -0.47 -8.86
N CYS A 91 -18.99 0.41 -9.78
CA CYS A 91 -18.35 1.71 -9.96
C CYS A 91 -18.91 2.73 -8.95
N ASN A 92 -18.02 3.41 -8.22
CA ASN A 92 -18.42 4.53 -7.37
C ASN A 92 -18.44 5.83 -8.20
N PRO A 93 -19.61 6.46 -8.43
CA PRO A 93 -19.75 7.63 -9.31
C PRO A 93 -19.05 8.89 -8.78
N VAL A 94 -18.75 8.94 -7.48
CA VAL A 94 -18.01 10.05 -6.87
C VAL A 94 -16.50 9.86 -7.03
N LEU A 95 -16.03 8.62 -6.87
CA LEU A 95 -14.60 8.28 -6.93
C LEU A 95 -14.11 7.92 -8.34
N ASN A 96 -15.02 7.61 -9.27
CA ASN A 96 -14.71 7.12 -10.62
C ASN A 96 -13.81 5.86 -10.63
N VAL A 97 -14.00 4.98 -9.65
CA VAL A 97 -13.24 3.73 -9.47
C VAL A 97 -14.16 2.57 -9.10
N CYS A 98 -13.74 1.35 -9.43
CA CYS A 98 -14.41 0.12 -9.02
C CYS A 98 -14.22 -0.12 -7.52
N VAL A 99 -15.31 -0.35 -6.79
CA VAL A 99 -15.38 -0.60 -5.35
C VAL A 99 -16.22 -1.85 -5.07
N SER A 100 -16.01 -2.46 -3.91
CA SER A 100 -16.94 -3.47 -3.41
C SER A 100 -18.22 -2.75 -3.02
N GLY A 101 -19.38 -3.12 -3.58
CA GLY A 101 -20.66 -2.40 -3.47
C GLY A 101 -21.28 -2.24 -2.07
N ARG A 102 -20.48 -2.30 -1.01
CA ARG A 102 -20.82 -2.04 0.39
C ARG A 102 -20.19 -0.72 0.82
N VAL A 103 -20.86 0.40 0.59
CA VAL A 103 -20.70 1.56 1.47
C VAL A 103 -21.70 1.40 2.61
N VAL A 104 -21.39 0.46 3.50
CA VAL A 104 -22.08 0.39 4.79
C VAL A 104 -21.34 1.38 5.68
N LEU A 105 -22.01 2.46 6.10
CA LEU A 105 -21.55 3.35 7.19
C LEU A 105 -21.65 2.62 8.55
N ARG A 106 -21.10 1.41 8.63
CA ARG A 106 -20.56 0.86 9.86
C ARG A 106 -19.12 1.38 9.92
N ALA A 107 -18.54 1.48 11.11
CA ALA A 107 -17.09 1.66 11.22
C ALA A 107 -16.45 0.62 10.28
N ALA A 108 -15.89 1.08 9.16
CA ALA A 108 -15.49 0.20 8.08
C ALA A 108 -14.48 -0.78 8.68
N GLU A 109 -14.83 -2.06 8.67
CA GLU A 109 -13.94 -3.10 9.15
C GLU A 109 -12.66 -3.03 8.32
N PHE A 110 -11.53 -2.88 9.00
CA PHE A 110 -10.24 -2.68 8.34
C PHE A 110 -9.95 -3.87 7.42
N THR A 111 -9.71 -3.57 6.13
CA THR A 111 -9.37 -4.59 5.14
C THR A 111 -7.86 -4.61 4.95
N CYS A 112 -7.26 -5.79 5.11
CA CYS A 112 -5.83 -5.96 4.90
C CYS A 112 -5.44 -5.71 3.43
N PRO A 113 -4.32 -5.01 3.19
CA PRO A 113 -3.71 -4.97 1.86
C PRO A 113 -3.27 -6.37 1.41
N ALA A 114 -2.89 -6.48 0.13
CA ALA A 114 -2.44 -7.74 -0.47
C ALA A 114 -1.20 -8.34 0.20
N GLN A 115 -0.35 -7.50 0.80
CA GLN A 115 0.87 -7.91 1.48
C GLN A 115 0.65 -7.98 2.99
N ASP A 116 1.31 -8.92 3.65
CA ASP A 116 1.30 -9.03 5.11
C ASP A 116 2.17 -7.92 5.75
N GLY A 117 1.93 -7.64 7.03
CA GLY A 117 2.73 -6.72 7.84
C GLY A 117 1.93 -5.71 8.63
N TYR A 118 2.59 -4.64 9.09
CA TYR A 118 1.98 -3.62 9.94
C TYR A 118 1.48 -2.43 9.12
N TYR A 119 0.31 -1.92 9.49
CA TYR A 119 -0.39 -0.87 8.76
C TYR A 119 -0.98 0.18 9.70
N PRO A 120 -0.79 1.48 9.45
CA PRO A 120 -1.42 2.52 10.24
C PRO A 120 -2.94 2.55 10.00
N ASP A 121 -3.69 3.02 10.98
CA ASP A 121 -5.08 3.38 10.75
C ASP A 121 -5.20 4.65 9.90
N LEU A 122 -6.23 4.72 9.06
CA LEU A 122 -6.46 5.83 8.14
C LEU A 122 -6.75 7.16 8.85
N MET A 123 -7.36 7.11 10.04
CA MET A 123 -7.88 8.28 10.75
C MET A 123 -7.17 8.54 12.08
N SER A 124 -6.65 7.50 12.73
CA SER A 124 -6.06 7.56 14.06
C SER A 124 -4.59 7.14 14.08
N CYS A 125 -3.68 8.07 14.36
CA CYS A 125 -2.26 7.73 14.59
C CYS A 125 -2.02 6.92 15.89
N ARG A 126 -3.06 6.69 16.70
CA ARG A 126 -3.02 5.86 17.91
C ARG A 126 -3.53 4.45 17.67
N LYS A 127 -3.84 4.09 16.43
CA LYS A 127 -4.32 2.77 16.04
C LYS A 127 -3.51 2.26 14.86
N TYR A 128 -3.25 0.97 14.87
CA TYR A 128 -2.61 0.27 13.75
C TYR A 128 -3.10 -1.17 13.70
N TYR A 129 -2.79 -1.86 12.60
CA TYR A 129 -3.21 -3.22 12.34
C TYR A 129 -2.00 -4.07 11.97
N PHE A 130 -2.03 -5.33 12.38
CA PHE A 130 -1.15 -6.36 11.83
C PHE A 130 -1.97 -7.25 10.90
N CYS A 131 -1.53 -7.36 9.66
CA CYS A 131 -2.11 -8.21 8.64
C CYS A 131 -1.29 -9.47 8.45
N ALA A 132 -1.95 -10.62 8.54
CA ALA A 132 -1.38 -11.91 8.23
C ALA A 132 -2.40 -12.77 7.48
N LYS A 133 -2.05 -13.23 6.27
CA LYS A 133 -2.91 -14.06 5.41
C LYS A 133 -4.29 -13.43 5.21
N GLY A 134 -4.31 -12.11 4.96
CA GLY A 134 -5.53 -11.32 4.75
C GLY A 134 -6.38 -11.06 6.00
N LYS A 135 -5.96 -11.53 7.19
CA LYS A 135 -6.66 -11.27 8.46
C LYS A 135 -5.99 -10.13 9.22
N ALA A 136 -6.79 -9.16 9.63
CA ALA A 136 -6.34 -8.01 10.41
C ALA A 136 -6.48 -8.28 11.92
N LYS A 137 -5.43 -7.95 12.67
CA LYS A 137 -5.49 -7.78 14.11
C LYS A 137 -5.31 -6.31 14.45
N GLU A 138 -6.31 -5.72 15.11
CA GLU A 138 -6.26 -4.33 15.57
C GLU A 138 -5.42 -4.16 16.84
N TYR A 139 -4.67 -3.06 16.90
CA TYR A 139 -3.93 -2.62 18.06
C TYR A 139 -4.22 -1.14 18.34
N ASN A 140 -4.55 -0.83 19.59
CA ASN A 140 -4.77 0.53 20.06
C ASN A 140 -3.65 0.91 21.02
N CYS A 141 -3.01 2.05 20.77
CA CYS A 141 -2.04 2.64 21.68
C CYS A 141 -2.73 3.31 22.86
N ASP A 142 -2.03 3.40 23.99
CA ASP A 142 -2.49 4.13 25.16
C ASP A 142 -2.65 5.63 24.88
N VAL A 143 -3.26 6.37 25.81
CA VAL A 143 -3.63 7.78 25.63
C VAL A 143 -2.44 8.67 25.30
N THR A 144 -1.26 8.34 25.84
CA THR A 144 -0.01 9.10 25.66
C THR A 144 0.87 8.60 24.52
N ASP A 145 0.45 7.55 23.82
CA ASP A 145 1.29 6.80 22.91
C ASP A 145 0.71 6.83 21.49
N VAL A 146 1.58 6.74 20.50
CA VAL A 146 1.26 6.77 19.06
C VAL A 146 1.98 5.64 18.34
N TYR A 147 1.43 5.21 17.21
CA TYR A 147 2.06 4.22 16.36
C TYR A 147 3.29 4.84 15.66
N ASP A 148 4.44 4.18 15.82
CA ASP A 148 5.64 4.48 15.06
C ASP A 148 5.92 3.35 14.06
N PRO A 149 5.92 3.63 12.75
CA PRO A 149 6.18 2.62 11.73
C PRO A 149 7.60 2.04 11.78
N LYS A 150 8.58 2.78 12.31
CA LYS A 150 9.97 2.29 12.40
C LYS A 150 10.10 1.16 13.42
N THR A 151 9.53 1.35 14.61
CA THR A 151 9.51 0.32 15.65
C THR A 151 8.35 -0.67 15.49
N ARG A 152 7.38 -0.38 14.59
CA ARG A 152 6.16 -1.17 14.36
C ARG A 152 5.35 -1.37 15.63
N SER A 153 5.32 -0.35 16.49
CA SER A 153 4.76 -0.46 17.84
C SER A 153 4.25 0.88 18.36
N CYS A 154 3.59 0.86 19.51
CA CYS A 154 3.23 2.08 20.23
C CYS A 154 4.44 2.65 20.93
N VAL A 155 4.75 3.91 20.67
CA VAL A 155 5.80 4.66 21.32
C VAL A 155 5.22 5.90 21.99
N ARG A 156 5.88 6.41 23.03
CA ARG A 156 5.45 7.65 23.69
C ARG A 156 5.39 8.79 22.67
N HIS A 157 4.29 9.52 22.64
CA HIS A 157 4.13 10.69 21.76
C HIS A 157 5.17 11.78 22.05
N LEU A 158 5.69 11.84 23.28
CA LEU A 158 6.71 12.81 23.66
C LEU A 158 8.03 12.52 22.90
N GLY A 159 8.27 13.27 21.83
CA GLY A 159 9.43 13.13 20.94
C GLY A 159 9.16 12.34 19.65
N ASN A 160 7.98 11.73 19.50
CA ASN A 160 7.61 10.98 18.29
C ASN A 160 6.43 11.66 17.58
N GLN A 161 6.44 11.60 16.25
CA GLN A 161 5.40 12.25 15.45
C GLN A 161 4.17 11.36 15.29
N CYS A 162 3.00 11.96 15.49
CA CYS A 162 1.72 11.37 15.13
C CYS A 162 1.49 11.53 13.61
N TYR A 163 1.98 10.56 12.84
CA TYR A 163 1.86 10.57 11.39
C TYR A 163 0.41 10.36 10.92
N ARG A 164 0.02 11.06 9.85
CA ARG A 164 -1.29 10.94 9.18
C ARG A 164 -1.12 11.13 7.68
N PHE A 165 -2.02 10.54 6.90
CA PHE A 165 -2.07 10.79 5.45
C PHE A 165 -2.42 12.25 5.16
N GLN A 166 -1.67 12.86 4.24
CA GLN A 166 -1.86 14.25 3.83
C GLN A 166 -2.73 14.29 2.57
N CYS A 167 -4.05 14.37 2.74
CA CYS A 167 -5.01 14.31 1.61
C CYS A 167 -5.58 15.66 1.16
N ILE A 168 -5.25 16.75 1.86
CA ILE A 168 -5.76 18.10 1.53
C ILE A 168 -5.36 18.47 0.10
N GLY A 169 -6.35 18.75 -0.75
CA GLY A 169 -6.13 19.14 -2.16
C GLY A 169 -5.69 18.00 -3.08
N LYS A 170 -5.71 16.74 -2.61
CA LYS A 170 -5.23 15.56 -3.36
C LYS A 170 -6.37 14.65 -3.85
N GLN A 171 -7.53 15.21 -4.19
CA GLN A 171 -8.70 14.44 -4.67
C GLN A 171 -8.32 13.48 -5.81
N GLY A 172 -8.59 12.18 -5.63
CA GLY A 172 -8.30 11.14 -6.62
C GLY A 172 -6.81 10.85 -6.82
N ARG A 173 -5.94 11.37 -5.95
CA ARG A 173 -4.49 11.10 -5.97
C ARG A 173 -4.09 10.25 -4.78
N PHE A 174 -2.98 9.55 -4.95
CA PHE A 174 -2.29 8.84 -3.90
C PHE A 174 -1.35 9.75 -3.12
N THR A 175 -1.26 9.51 -1.81
CA THR A 175 -0.36 10.20 -0.88
C THR A 175 0.41 9.17 -0.06
N PRO A 176 1.75 9.27 0.06
CA PRO A 176 2.52 8.36 0.92
C PRO A 176 2.20 8.60 2.39
N TYR A 177 2.33 7.57 3.21
CA TYR A 177 2.32 7.69 4.66
C TYR A 177 3.63 8.34 5.12
N PRO A 178 3.63 9.48 5.81
CA PRO A 178 4.87 10.23 6.06
C PRO A 178 5.93 9.49 6.87
N GLY A 179 5.53 8.56 7.74
CA GLY A 179 6.47 7.76 8.53
C GLY A 179 7.04 6.55 7.79
N GLU A 180 6.40 6.10 6.71
CA GLU A 180 6.81 4.94 5.92
C GLU A 180 6.28 5.10 4.47
N PRO A 181 7.05 5.70 3.56
CA PRO A 181 6.60 6.02 2.20
C PRO A 181 6.24 4.79 1.34
N ASN A 182 6.62 3.58 1.78
CA ASN A 182 6.20 2.32 1.19
C ASN A 182 4.69 2.06 1.37
N ILE A 183 4.07 2.62 2.42
CA ILE A 183 2.62 2.61 2.62
C ILE A 183 2.05 3.90 2.03
N TYR A 184 0.93 3.81 1.32
CA TYR A 184 0.26 4.98 0.72
C TYR A 184 -1.25 4.80 0.69
N ALA A 185 -1.99 5.90 0.55
CA ALA A 185 -3.44 5.88 0.50
C ALA A 185 -3.99 6.70 -0.66
N ILE A 186 -5.16 6.32 -1.17
CA ILE A 186 -5.94 7.13 -2.11
C ILE A 186 -6.80 8.14 -1.35
N CYS A 187 -6.81 9.38 -1.83
CA CYS A 187 -7.51 10.48 -1.18
C CYS A 187 -8.85 10.80 -1.87
N SER A 188 -9.89 11.01 -1.06
CA SER A 188 -11.17 11.57 -1.49
C SER A 188 -11.80 12.40 -0.39
N GLY A 189 -12.43 13.53 -0.74
CA GLY A 189 -13.03 14.44 0.24
C GLY A 189 -12.01 14.97 1.25
N ASN A 190 -10.74 15.16 0.83
CA ASN A 190 -9.60 15.49 1.69
C ASN A 190 -9.27 14.45 2.78
N GLN A 191 -9.82 13.24 2.70
CA GLN A 191 -9.57 12.14 3.61
C GLN A 191 -8.98 10.93 2.88
N PRO A 192 -8.16 10.11 3.56
CA PRO A 192 -7.74 8.83 3.00
C PRO A 192 -8.91 7.83 3.02
N VAL A 193 -9.12 7.13 1.92
CA VAL A 193 -10.24 6.18 1.76
C VAL A 193 -9.77 4.74 1.91
N GLU A 194 -8.62 4.43 1.31
CA GLU A 194 -8.07 3.08 1.25
C GLU A 194 -6.55 3.18 1.22
N LEU A 195 -5.89 2.22 1.88
CA LEU A 195 -4.42 2.15 1.94
C LEU A 195 -3.89 0.93 1.20
N PHE A 196 -2.65 1.08 0.72
CA PHE A 196 -1.93 0.12 -0.10
C PHE A 196 -0.46 0.07 0.33
N ARG A 197 0.24 -0.95 -0.15
CA ARG A 197 1.68 -1.16 0.08
C ARG A 197 2.39 -1.31 -1.26
N CYS A 198 3.41 -0.49 -1.50
CA CYS A 198 4.37 -0.75 -2.57
C CYS A 198 5.17 -2.02 -2.24
N PRO A 199 5.67 -2.80 -3.21
CA PRO A 199 6.51 -3.93 -2.86
C PRO A 199 7.81 -3.48 -2.14
N ASP A 200 8.53 -4.40 -1.51
CA ASP A 200 9.68 -4.12 -0.63
C ASP A 200 10.87 -3.37 -1.27
N GLY A 201 11.17 -2.17 -0.77
CA GLY A 201 12.26 -1.33 -1.29
C GLY A 201 11.80 -0.24 -2.26
N LEU A 202 10.51 -0.19 -2.59
CA LEU A 202 9.90 0.96 -3.26
C LEU A 202 9.07 1.81 -2.29
N GLY A 203 8.84 3.06 -2.66
CA GLY A 203 7.98 4.01 -1.98
C GLY A 203 7.10 4.74 -2.98
N MET A 204 5.94 5.19 -2.53
CA MET A 204 5.00 5.88 -3.40
C MET A 204 5.52 7.27 -3.76
N ASN A 205 5.84 7.48 -5.04
CA ASN A 205 6.20 8.78 -5.55
C ASN A 205 4.94 9.61 -5.76
N GLU A 206 4.73 10.62 -4.93
CA GLU A 206 3.51 11.43 -4.98
C GLU A 206 3.39 12.26 -6.27
N ARG A 207 4.49 12.63 -6.90
CA ARG A 207 4.44 13.42 -8.15
C ARG A 207 4.00 12.54 -9.32
N GLU A 208 4.65 11.39 -9.45
CA GLU A 208 4.49 10.46 -10.58
C GLU A 208 3.36 9.44 -10.37
N GLN A 209 2.83 9.34 -9.15
CA GLN A 209 1.70 8.47 -8.79
C GLN A 209 1.99 6.98 -9.04
N ASN A 210 3.23 6.57 -8.78
CA ASN A 210 3.71 5.19 -8.93
C ASN A 210 4.74 4.84 -7.84
N CYS A 211 4.95 3.55 -7.61
CA CYS A 211 5.99 3.07 -6.71
C CYS A 211 7.37 3.22 -7.39
N LYS A 212 8.34 3.82 -6.68
CA LYS A 212 9.71 4.04 -7.14
C LYS A 212 10.73 3.64 -6.08
N PRO A 213 12.01 3.39 -6.44
CA PRO A 213 13.05 3.03 -5.48
C PRO A 213 13.12 4.03 -4.32
N LEU A 214 13.01 3.50 -3.08
CA LEU A 214 13.01 4.29 -1.86
C LEU A 214 14.39 4.24 -1.21
N CYS A 215 15.12 5.34 -1.27
CA CYS A 215 16.41 5.48 -0.60
C CYS A 215 16.23 6.08 0.80
N GLU A 216 16.45 5.28 1.84
CA GLU A 216 16.49 5.75 3.22
C GLU A 216 17.91 6.12 3.67
N LYS A 217 18.90 5.44 3.11
CA LYS A 217 20.33 5.63 3.38
C LYS A 217 21.12 5.50 2.08
N GLU A 218 22.36 5.97 2.14
CA GLU A 218 23.31 5.79 1.04
C GLU A 218 23.72 4.31 0.95
N GLY A 219 23.88 3.81 -0.27
CA GLY A 219 24.22 2.41 -0.54
C GLY A 219 23.45 1.81 -1.71
N LEU A 220 23.49 0.49 -1.83
CA LEU A 220 22.81 -0.27 -2.88
C LEU A 220 21.54 -0.93 -2.33
N ILE A 221 20.46 -0.91 -3.10
CA ILE A 221 19.19 -1.59 -2.79
C ILE A 221 18.79 -2.51 -3.94
N LYS A 222 18.07 -3.59 -3.63
CA LYS A 222 17.66 -4.58 -4.64
C LYS A 222 16.66 -3.96 -5.63
N ASP A 223 16.78 -4.34 -6.90
CA ASP A 223 15.69 -4.17 -7.84
C ASP A 223 14.61 -5.24 -7.56
N GLN A 224 13.35 -4.88 -7.79
CA GLN A 224 12.23 -5.76 -7.50
C GLN A 224 11.80 -6.63 -8.67
N THR A 225 12.34 -6.42 -9.85
CA THR A 225 11.98 -7.14 -11.06
C THR A 225 13.09 -8.07 -11.53
N SER A 226 14.32 -7.84 -11.07
CA SER A 226 15.49 -8.62 -11.45
C SER A 226 16.49 -8.76 -10.31
N CYS A 227 16.84 -10.00 -9.97
CA CYS A 227 17.91 -10.32 -9.02
C CYS A 227 19.30 -9.83 -9.47
N GLN A 228 19.51 -9.62 -10.77
CA GLN A 228 20.78 -9.12 -11.30
C GLN A 228 20.87 -7.59 -11.26
N LYS A 229 19.77 -6.90 -10.96
CA LYS A 229 19.73 -5.43 -10.92
C LYS A 229 19.71 -4.91 -9.50
N TYR A 230 20.21 -3.70 -9.36
CA TYR A 230 20.18 -2.96 -8.11
C TYR A 230 20.03 -1.46 -8.41
N HIS A 231 19.66 -0.70 -7.39
CA HIS A 231 19.68 0.76 -7.44
C HIS A 231 20.72 1.30 -6.46
N GLU A 232 21.59 2.19 -6.93
CA GLU A 232 22.56 2.94 -6.14
C GLU A 232 21.91 4.25 -5.64
N CYS A 233 21.79 4.36 -4.33
CA CYS A 233 21.36 5.55 -3.61
C CYS A 233 22.58 6.40 -3.23
N THR A 234 22.82 7.50 -3.93
CA THR A 234 23.87 8.48 -3.57
C THR A 234 23.26 9.62 -2.76
N ARG A 235 23.82 9.95 -1.59
CA ARG A 235 23.29 11.04 -0.75
C ARG A 235 23.58 12.41 -1.38
N LEU A 236 22.56 13.25 -1.46
CA LEU A 236 22.68 14.67 -1.85
C LEU A 236 22.53 15.57 -0.63
N LEU A 237 22.74 16.89 -0.82
CA LEU A 237 22.45 17.90 0.21
C LEU A 237 20.97 17.82 0.66
N THR A 238 20.07 17.52 -0.27
CA THR A 238 18.66 17.28 -0.02
C THR A 238 18.22 15.98 -0.70
N GLY A 239 18.01 14.92 0.10
CA GLY A 239 17.54 13.62 -0.39
C GLY A 239 18.61 12.76 -1.04
N PHE A 240 18.21 11.94 -2.02
CA PHE A 240 19.05 10.96 -2.68
C PHE A 240 18.92 11.02 -4.20
N ARG A 241 20.02 10.76 -4.89
CA ARG A 241 20.02 10.42 -6.31
C ARG A 241 20.00 8.91 -6.45
N VAL A 242 19.10 8.40 -7.28
CA VAL A 242 19.04 6.98 -7.65
C VAL A 242 19.74 6.79 -8.99
N ARG A 243 20.60 5.78 -9.09
CA ARG A 243 21.15 5.28 -10.36
C ARG A 243 20.93 3.79 -10.45
N ASP A 244 20.46 3.31 -11.59
CA ASP A 244 20.28 1.88 -11.84
C ASP A 244 21.64 1.22 -12.13
N GLY A 245 21.80 -0.01 -11.67
CA GLY A 245 23.01 -0.80 -11.85
C GLY A 245 22.70 -2.28 -12.09
N GLU A 246 23.66 -2.96 -12.68
CA GLU A 246 23.59 -4.39 -12.99
C GLU A 246 24.82 -5.09 -12.41
N CYS A 247 24.59 -6.23 -11.77
CA CYS A 247 25.65 -7.09 -11.27
C CYS A 247 26.38 -7.77 -12.44
N PRO A 248 27.69 -8.09 -12.28
CA PRO A 248 28.43 -8.87 -13.27
C PRO A 248 27.75 -10.20 -13.63
N ALA A 249 27.99 -10.69 -14.85
CA ALA A 249 27.44 -11.96 -15.30
C ALA A 249 27.79 -13.12 -14.34
N GLY A 250 26.79 -13.94 -14.01
CA GLY A 250 26.95 -15.06 -13.04
C GLY A 250 26.85 -14.64 -11.57
N SER A 251 26.56 -13.37 -11.29
CA SER A 251 26.34 -12.84 -9.94
C SER A 251 24.95 -12.21 -9.79
N TRP A 252 24.52 -12.01 -8.55
CA TRP A 252 23.22 -11.44 -8.19
C TRP A 252 23.36 -10.44 -7.04
N PHE A 253 22.42 -9.50 -6.93
CA PHE A 253 22.45 -8.50 -5.87
C PHE A 253 21.88 -9.05 -4.57
N ASN A 254 22.72 -9.21 -3.55
CA ASN A 254 22.29 -9.65 -2.23
C ASN A 254 21.89 -8.43 -1.37
N PRO A 255 20.60 -8.27 -1.01
CA PRO A 255 20.13 -7.12 -0.23
C PRO A 255 20.60 -7.14 1.23
N THR A 256 20.93 -8.32 1.79
CA THR A 256 21.41 -8.46 3.16
C THR A 256 22.82 -7.87 3.31
N PHE A 257 23.68 -8.14 2.34
CA PHE A 257 25.05 -7.63 2.33
C PHE A 257 25.20 -6.31 1.55
N GLY A 258 24.20 -5.92 0.77
CA GLY A 258 24.25 -4.70 -0.04
C GLY A 258 25.28 -4.74 -1.17
N GLN A 259 25.54 -5.93 -1.73
CA GLN A 259 26.58 -6.14 -2.74
C GLN A 259 26.24 -7.29 -3.70
N CYS A 260 26.85 -7.30 -4.88
CA CYS A 260 26.76 -8.42 -5.81
C CYS A 260 27.54 -9.63 -5.27
N ARG A 261 26.96 -10.83 -5.36
CA ARG A 261 27.56 -12.11 -4.95
C ARG A 261 27.37 -13.17 -6.02
N MET A 262 28.28 -14.14 -6.06
CA MET A 262 28.20 -15.26 -7.00
C MET A 262 27.09 -16.23 -6.59
N LEU A 263 26.54 -16.96 -7.55
CA LEU A 263 25.45 -17.93 -7.35
C LEU A 263 25.87 -19.20 -6.57
N GLU A 264 27.15 -19.38 -6.30
CA GLU A 264 27.70 -20.59 -5.69
C GLU A 264 27.51 -20.64 -4.16
N ASP A 265 27.22 -19.51 -3.50
CA ASP A 265 27.21 -19.41 -2.03
C ASP A 265 25.83 -19.49 -1.37
N GLU A 266 24.73 -19.46 -2.13
CA GLU A 266 23.38 -19.71 -1.61
C GLU A 266 22.45 -19.85 -2.81
N LYS A 267 21.68 -20.95 -2.86
CA LYS A 267 20.45 -20.97 -3.67
C LYS A 267 19.61 -19.82 -3.17
N ASP A 268 19.54 -18.71 -3.90
CA ASP A 268 18.37 -17.84 -4.02
C ASP A 268 18.69 -16.56 -4.82
N CYS A 269 18.63 -16.65 -6.14
CA CYS A 269 17.67 -15.77 -6.80
C CYS A 269 16.34 -16.52 -6.69
N PRO A 270 15.43 -16.15 -5.77
CA PRO A 270 14.21 -16.89 -5.58
C PRO A 270 13.42 -16.89 -6.89
N GLU A 271 12.94 -18.07 -7.25
CA GLU A 271 12.26 -18.44 -8.49
C GLU A 271 10.84 -17.83 -8.58
N ALA A 272 10.67 -16.56 -8.19
CA ALA A 272 9.40 -15.84 -8.19
C ALA A 272 9.40 -14.64 -9.15
N PHE A 273 10.18 -14.72 -10.25
CA PHE A 273 10.22 -13.71 -11.31
C PHE A 273 9.99 -14.22 -12.73
N TYR A 274 9.53 -15.47 -12.87
CA TYR A 274 8.81 -15.86 -14.07
C TYR A 274 7.32 -15.66 -13.78
N PRO A 275 6.56 -14.85 -14.54
CA PRO A 275 5.12 -15.06 -14.57
C PRO A 275 4.92 -16.54 -14.90
N GLU A 276 4.05 -17.22 -14.13
CA GLU A 276 3.64 -18.59 -14.45
C GLU A 276 3.19 -18.58 -15.92
N GLU A 277 3.99 -19.17 -16.81
CA GLU A 277 3.49 -19.52 -18.12
C GLU A 277 2.47 -20.62 -17.88
N ASP A 278 1.23 -20.30 -18.21
CA ASP A 278 0.09 -21.20 -18.16
C ASP A 278 0.49 -22.56 -18.76
N ASN A 279 0.64 -23.55 -17.88
CA ASN A 279 0.54 -24.95 -18.23
C ASN A 279 -0.88 -25.19 -18.76
N ASN A 280 -1.03 -25.09 -20.08
CA ASN A 280 -1.88 -25.97 -20.88
C ASN A 280 -1.74 -25.62 -22.37
N SER A 281 -1.02 -26.43 -23.15
CA SER A 281 -1.57 -26.92 -24.43
C SER A 281 -0.67 -27.99 -25.06
N THR A 282 -1.16 -29.22 -25.02
CA THR A 282 -1.28 -30.17 -26.15
C THR A 282 -0.24 -30.11 -27.28
N THR A 283 0.56 -31.18 -27.31
CA THR A 283 1.29 -31.89 -28.39
C THR A 283 1.07 -31.46 -29.86
N PRO A 284 2.08 -31.66 -30.73
CA PRO A 284 2.04 -32.88 -31.56
C PRO A 284 3.40 -33.60 -31.76
N GLU A 285 3.38 -34.92 -31.49
CA GLU A 285 3.89 -36.05 -32.31
C GLU A 285 4.34 -35.66 -33.76
N PHE A 286 5.43 -36.08 -34.41
CA PHE A 286 6.25 -37.31 -34.60
C PHE A 286 7.57 -36.83 -35.31
N PRO A 287 8.58 -37.65 -35.76
CA PRO A 287 8.75 -39.10 -35.67
C PRO A 287 10.12 -39.57 -35.11
N GLU A 288 10.15 -40.86 -34.77
CA GLU A 288 11.35 -41.67 -34.49
C GLU A 288 12.38 -41.65 -35.62
N THR A 289 13.67 -41.75 -35.23
CA THR A 289 14.67 -42.51 -36.00
C THR A 289 15.61 -43.25 -35.04
N THR A 290 15.33 -44.55 -34.88
CA THR A 290 16.22 -45.72 -34.90
C THR A 290 17.69 -45.58 -34.43
N GLU A 291 17.96 -46.32 -33.34
CA GLU A 291 19.09 -47.21 -33.05
C GLU A 291 20.48 -46.95 -33.66
N MET A 292 21.48 -46.94 -32.78
CA MET A 292 22.62 -47.87 -32.84
C MET A 292 23.39 -47.86 -31.50
N THR A 293 23.28 -48.95 -30.75
CA THR A 293 24.33 -49.44 -29.83
C THR A 293 25.15 -50.51 -30.61
N PRO A 294 26.43 -50.80 -30.30
CA PRO A 294 26.76 -51.58 -29.10
C PRO A 294 28.16 -51.40 -28.46
N LYS A 295 28.25 -52.02 -27.27
CA LYS A 295 29.40 -52.72 -26.66
C LYS A 295 30.16 -51.93 -25.58
N THR A 296 29.80 -52.12 -24.29
CA THR A 296 30.25 -53.18 -23.35
C THR A 296 31.75 -53.14 -23.09
N THR A 297 32.18 -52.91 -21.84
CA THR A 297 33.08 -53.77 -21.06
C THR A 297 33.03 -53.38 -19.57
N SER A 298 32.70 -54.38 -18.74
CA SER A 298 32.77 -54.40 -17.28
C SER A 298 34.23 -54.52 -16.83
N THR A 299 34.61 -53.89 -15.71
CA THR A 299 35.52 -54.55 -14.76
C THR A 299 35.29 -54.04 -13.35
N THR A 300 34.91 -55.00 -12.51
CA THR A 300 34.93 -55.02 -11.04
C THR A 300 36.36 -54.91 -10.53
N GLU A 301 36.60 -54.29 -9.38
CA GLU A 301 37.49 -54.79 -8.30
C GLU A 301 37.56 -53.84 -7.09
N THR A 302 37.22 -54.39 -5.93
CA THR A 302 37.74 -54.07 -4.58
C THR A 302 38.23 -55.44 -4.05
N PRO A 303 39.29 -55.55 -3.23
CA PRO A 303 39.13 -55.36 -1.78
C PRO A 303 40.41 -54.94 -1.00
N GLU A 304 40.23 -54.78 0.33
CA GLU A 304 41.21 -54.90 1.44
C GLU A 304 42.23 -53.77 1.66
N GLU A 305 42.76 -53.54 2.87
CA GLU A 305 42.33 -53.44 4.28
C GLU A 305 43.62 -53.06 5.05
N GLU A 306 43.53 -52.82 6.36
CA GLU A 306 44.63 -52.65 7.34
C GLU A 306 45.36 -51.28 7.40
N ASP A 307 45.68 -50.70 8.54
CA ASP A 307 45.24 -50.84 9.94
C ASP A 307 45.94 -49.75 10.76
N SER A 308 45.55 -49.67 12.03
CA SER A 308 46.31 -49.20 13.19
C SER A 308 46.07 -47.79 13.77
N GLU A 309 45.84 -47.90 15.07
CA GLU A 309 45.34 -47.01 16.09
C GLU A 309 46.45 -46.11 16.68
N GLY A 310 46.04 -45.11 17.47
CA GLY A 310 46.96 -44.27 18.23
C GLY A 310 46.26 -43.19 19.03
N GLU A 311 45.51 -43.62 20.04
CA GLU A 311 44.89 -42.83 21.12
C GLU A 311 45.95 -42.22 22.06
N ILE A 312 45.79 -40.95 22.47
CA ILE A 312 45.97 -40.51 23.86
C ILE A 312 45.30 -39.14 24.10
N ASP A 313 44.81 -39.04 25.32
CA ASP A 313 43.80 -38.19 25.93
C ASP A 313 44.38 -36.90 26.58
N GLU A 314 43.45 -36.12 27.13
CA GLU A 314 43.54 -35.15 28.24
C GLU A 314 43.39 -33.66 27.93
N THR A 315 42.11 -33.26 27.94
CA THR A 315 41.49 -32.27 28.86
C THR A 315 42.26 -31.03 29.31
N PHE A 316 41.67 -29.83 29.13
CA PHE A 316 41.71 -28.80 30.17
C PHE A 316 40.45 -27.89 30.17
N GLU A 317 40.10 -27.47 31.38
CA GLU A 317 38.80 -27.05 31.89
C GLU A 317 38.21 -25.71 31.40
N ALA A 318 36.88 -25.66 31.48
CA ALA A 318 36.08 -24.45 31.53
C ALA A 318 36.13 -23.78 32.92
N THR A 319 36.27 -22.45 32.96
CA THR A 319 35.89 -21.65 34.14
C THR A 319 34.94 -20.52 33.76
N ARG A 320 33.79 -20.54 34.44
CA ARG A 320 32.67 -19.60 34.35
C ARG A 320 32.69 -18.74 35.61
N THR A 321 32.96 -17.45 35.49
CA THR A 321 32.87 -16.51 36.61
C THR A 321 31.55 -15.75 36.56
N LYS A 322 30.70 -15.99 37.58
CA LYS A 322 29.61 -15.10 37.97
C LYS A 322 30.19 -13.94 38.77
N GLN A 323 29.73 -12.70 38.53
CA GLN A 323 29.57 -11.77 39.64
C GLN A 323 28.41 -10.81 39.41
N ARG A 324 27.65 -10.65 40.49
CA ARG A 324 26.41 -9.90 40.68
C ARG A 324 26.75 -8.81 41.68
N VAL A 325 26.68 -7.55 41.29
CA VAL A 325 26.31 -6.37 42.10
C VAL A 325 25.73 -5.35 41.12
#